data_AF-A0A1Z9HU20-F1
#
_entry.id   AF-A0A1Z9HU20-F1
#
_cell.length_a   1.000
_cell.length_b   1.000
_cell.length_c   1.000
_cell.angle_alpha   90.00
_cell.angle_beta   90.00
_cell.angle_gamma   90.00
#
_symmetry.space_group_name_H-M   'P 1'
#
loop_
_entity.id
_entity.type
_entity.pdbx_description
1 polymer ?
#
loop_
_entity_poly.entity_id
_entity_poly.type
_entity_poly.pdbx_seq_one_letter_code
_entity_poly.pdbx_strand_id
1 'polypeptide(L)'
;MNNKHLYNFGQFLIWGDFYLVYFFVHSLFVDPMNTQEYTSQYFGLAYSLFNLVSSWGSLFEWYIQWVLTWPAMLLFFLRFTFTTSIGIWLVRRFG
;
A
#
# COMPACT_ATOMS: atom_id res chain seq x y z
N MET A 1 2.03 13.14 -32.11
CA MET A 1 1.78 14.38 -31.34
C MET A 1 2.52 14.23 -30.02
N ASN A 2 3.60 14.98 -29.81
CA ASN A 2 4.41 14.87 -28.59
C ASN A 2 3.73 15.69 -27.47
N ASN A 3 2.86 15.04 -26.69
CA ASN A 3 2.26 15.66 -25.51
C ASN A 3 3.11 15.33 -24.28
N LYS A 4 4.09 16.19 -24.01
CA LYS A 4 5.08 16.01 -22.96
C LYS A 4 4.46 15.83 -21.56
N HIS A 5 3.30 16.44 -21.28
CA HIS A 5 2.61 16.26 -20.01
C HIS A 5 2.08 14.83 -19.84
N LEU A 6 1.48 14.26 -20.89
CA LEU A 6 0.96 12.90 -20.87
C LEU A 6 2.09 11.87 -20.81
N TYR A 7 3.21 12.12 -21.50
CA TYR A 7 4.42 11.31 -21.38
C TYR A 7 4.96 11.29 -19.94
N ASN A 8 5.14 12.47 -19.34
CA ASN A 8 5.63 12.61 -17.96
C ASN A 8 4.66 11.97 -16.95
N PHE A 9 3.35 12.11 -17.17
CA PHE A 9 2.35 11.45 -16.34
C PHE A 9 2.45 9.92 -16.46
N GLY A 10 2.67 9.39 -17.66
CA GLY A 10 2.92 7.97 -17.86
C GLY A 10 4.17 7.47 -17.12
N GLN A 11 5.27 8.23 -17.18
CA GLN A 11 6.48 7.94 -16.39
C GLN A 11 6.19 7.96 -14.88
N PHE A 12 5.45 8.98 -14.39
CA PHE A 12 5.08 9.08 -12.99
C PHE A 12 4.30 7.87 -12.50
N LEU A 13 3.34 7.35 -13.29
CA LEU A 13 2.58 6.15 -12.93
C LEU A 13 3.50 4.92 -12.80
N ILE A 14 4.38 4.70 -13.78
CA ILE A 14 5.31 3.57 -13.80
C ILE A 14 6.27 3.64 -12.60
N TRP A 15 6.91 4.79 -12.39
CA TRP A 15 7.86 4.97 -11.29
C TRP A 15 7.19 4.94 -9.92
N GLY A 16 5.99 5.48 -9.78
CA GLY A 16 5.20 5.40 -8.56
C GLY A 16 4.86 3.95 -8.19
N ASP A 17 4.47 3.14 -9.17
CA ASP A 17 4.19 1.71 -8.98
C ASP A 17 5.47 0.92 -8.63
N PHE A 18 6.59 1.21 -9.29
CA PHE A 18 7.89 0.61 -8.96
C PHE A 18 8.30 0.90 -7.51
N TYR A 19 8.13 2.16 -7.06
CA TYR A 19 8.47 2.57 -5.70
C TYR A 19 7.61 1.88 -4.64
N LEU A 20 6.36 1.55 -4.97
CA LEU A 20 5.49 0.82 -4.06
C LEU A 20 5.85 -0.66 -3.96
N VAL A 21 6.29 -1.28 -5.05
CA VAL A 21 6.87 -2.63 -4.99
C VAL A 21 8.13 -2.62 -4.13
N TYR A 22 8.97 -1.60 -4.29
CA TYR A 22 10.13 -1.42 -3.42
C TYR A 22 9.73 -1.29 -1.94
N PHE A 23 8.73 -0.47 -1.60
CA PHE A 23 8.24 -0.37 -0.23
C PHE A 23 7.65 -1.67 0.31
N PHE A 24 6.90 -2.40 -0.51
CA PHE A 24 6.38 -3.71 -0.14
C PHE A 24 7.53 -4.67 0.20
N VAL A 25 8.53 -4.77 -0.67
CA VAL A 25 9.72 -5.60 -0.42
C VAL A 25 10.46 -5.12 0.83
N HIS A 26 10.67 -3.81 0.98
CA HIS A 26 11.32 -3.23 2.15
C HIS A 26 10.58 -3.58 3.45
N SER A 27 9.25 -3.57 3.43
CA SER A 27 8.42 -3.94 4.59
C SER A 27 8.54 -5.42 4.99
N LEU A 28 9.03 -6.30 4.11
CA LEU A 28 9.33 -7.69 4.46
C LEU A 28 10.63 -7.84 5.26
N PHE A 29 11.52 -6.85 5.18
CA PHE A 29 12.85 -6.88 5.82
C PHE A 29 12.98 -5.92 6.99
N VAL A 30 12.09 -4.93 7.08
CA VAL A 30 12.00 -4.04 8.23
C VAL A 30 10.90 -4.59 9.13
N ASP A 31 11.30 -5.00 10.34
CA ASP A 31 10.32 -5.42 11.36
C ASP A 31 9.25 -4.34 11.49
N PRO A 32 7.97 -4.73 11.67
CA PRO A 32 6.92 -3.78 11.96
C PRO A 32 7.37 -2.99 13.18
N MET A 33 7.65 -1.71 12.96
CA MET A 33 7.96 -0.75 14.02
C MET A 33 6.91 -0.98 15.10
N ASN A 34 7.33 -1.25 16.34
CA ASN A 34 6.42 -1.67 17.41
C ASN A 34 5.35 -0.58 17.59
N THR A 35 4.21 -0.76 16.92
CA THR A 35 3.15 0.23 16.82
C THR A 35 2.58 0.46 18.21
N GLN A 36 2.67 -0.52 19.10
CA GLN A 36 2.28 -0.39 20.49
C GLN A 36 3.11 0.67 21.24
N GLU A 37 4.42 0.67 21.01
CA GLU A 37 5.35 1.61 21.65
C GLU A 37 5.23 3.02 21.05
N TYR A 38 5.08 3.10 19.72
CA TYR A 38 4.91 4.37 19.02
C TYR A 38 3.53 5.02 19.29
N THR A 39 2.47 4.22 19.34
CA THR A 39 1.09 4.72 19.53
C THR A 39 0.80 5.04 20.99
N SER A 40 1.39 4.31 21.95
CA SER A 40 1.25 4.64 23.38
C SER A 40 1.92 5.97 23.76
N GLN A 41 3.05 6.30 23.13
CA GLN A 41 3.75 7.56 23.38
C GLN A 41 3.04 8.78 22.77
N TYR A 42 2.34 8.61 21.64
CA TYR A 42 1.71 9.74 20.92
C TYR A 42 0.18 9.81 20.99
N PHE A 43 -0.51 8.68 21.17
CA PHE A 43 -1.97 8.59 21.03
C PHE A 43 -2.61 7.64 22.06
N GLY A 44 -2.49 7.97 23.35
CA GLY A 44 -3.07 7.16 24.45
C GLY A 44 -4.59 6.85 24.30
N LEU A 45 -5.37 7.71 23.66
CA LEU A 45 -6.79 7.42 23.34
C LEU A 45 -6.95 6.37 22.23
N ALA A 46 -6.12 6.42 21.20
CA ALA A 46 -6.11 5.40 20.16
C ALA A 46 -5.67 4.05 20.73
N TYR A 47 -4.70 4.04 21.66
CA TYR A 47 -4.27 2.83 22.37
C TYR A 47 -5.43 2.15 23.12
N SER A 48 -6.28 2.91 23.81
CA SER A 48 -7.48 2.38 24.49
C SER A 48 -8.50 1.80 23.51
N LEU A 49 -8.72 2.46 22.37
CA LEU A 49 -9.58 1.95 21.29
C LEU A 49 -9.00 0.67 20.66
N PHE A 50 -7.69 0.60 20.45
CA PHE A 50 -7.00 -0.60 19.96
C PHE A 50 -7.14 -1.78 20.92
N ASN A 51 -7.01 -1.57 22.23
CA ASN A 51 -7.24 -2.61 23.25
C ASN A 51 -8.70 -3.10 23.30
N LEU A 52 -9.65 -2.19 23.09
CA LEU A 52 -11.06 -2.55 23.00
C LEU A 52 -11.33 -3.41 21.76
N VAL A 53 -10.74 -3.04 20.62
CA VAL A 53 -10.85 -3.76 19.35
C VAL A 53 -10.10 -5.11 19.39
N SER A 54 -8.93 -5.18 20.04
CA SER A 54 -8.17 -6.42 20.22
C SER A 54 -8.86 -7.41 21.18
N SER A 55 -9.77 -6.93 22.04
CA SER A 55 -10.56 -7.79 22.93
C SER A 55 -11.70 -8.55 22.23
N TRP A 56 -11.94 -8.28 20.94
CA TRP A 56 -12.99 -8.95 20.15
C TRP A 56 -12.63 -10.41 19.76
N GLY A 57 -11.49 -10.90 20.25
CA GLY A 57 -11.10 -12.31 20.21
C GLY A 57 -10.44 -12.75 18.91
N SER A 58 -9.95 -14.00 18.91
CA SER A 58 -9.16 -14.60 17.83
C SER A 58 -9.87 -14.60 16.47
N LEU A 59 -11.19 -14.57 16.43
CA LEU A 59 -11.97 -14.49 15.19
C LEU A 59 -11.88 -13.12 14.51
N PHE A 60 -11.85 -12.04 15.29
CA PHE A 60 -11.71 -10.69 14.77
C PHE A 60 -10.27 -10.44 14.29
N GLU A 61 -9.29 -10.95 15.02
CA GLU A 61 -7.88 -10.95 14.60
C GLU A 61 -7.68 -11.76 13.31
N TRP A 62 -8.28 -12.95 13.22
CA TRP A 62 -8.29 -13.75 12.00
C TRP A 62 -8.95 -13.02 10.82
N TYR A 63 -10.07 -12.34 11.04
CA TYR A 63 -10.75 -11.56 10.00
C TYR A 63 -9.89 -10.38 9.52
N ILE A 64 -9.29 -9.63 10.43
CA ILE A 64 -8.36 -8.53 10.08
C ILE A 64 -7.18 -9.09 9.29
N GLN A 65 -6.55 -10.17 9.75
CA GLN A 65 -5.44 -10.80 9.04
C GLN A 65 -5.87 -11.29 7.66
N TRP A 66 -7.05 -11.88 7.53
CA TRP A 66 -7.60 -12.31 6.24
C TRP A 66 -7.82 -11.13 5.28
N VAL A 67 -8.43 -10.02 5.75
CA VAL A 67 -8.66 -8.81 4.94
C VAL A 67 -7.35 -8.13 4.55
N LEU A 68 -6.38 -8.06 5.46
CA LEU A 68 -5.08 -7.42 5.25
C LEU A 68 -4.12 -8.26 4.41
N THR A 69 -4.37 -9.56 4.23
CA THR A 69 -3.53 -10.44 3.41
C THR A 69 -4.07 -10.57 2.00
N TRP A 70 -5.11 -11.38 1.79
CA TRP A 70 -5.51 -11.79 0.45
C TRP A 70 -6.22 -10.69 -0.36
N PRO A 71 -7.26 -10.03 0.16
CA PRO A 71 -7.93 -8.93 -0.54
C PRO A 71 -7.00 -7.74 -0.78
N ALA A 72 -6.20 -7.36 0.22
CA ALA A 72 -5.26 -6.26 0.09
C ALA A 72 -4.19 -6.54 -0.98
N MET A 73 -3.64 -7.76 -1.01
CA MET A 73 -2.68 -8.19 -2.02
C MET A 73 -3.30 -8.19 -3.43
N LEU A 74 -4.54 -8.67 -3.57
CA LEU A 74 -5.26 -8.66 -4.84
C LEU A 74 -5.53 -7.23 -5.34
N LEU A 75 -5.96 -6.32 -4.45
CA LEU A 75 -6.14 -4.91 -4.78
C LEU A 75 -4.83 -4.24 -5.17
N PHE A 76 -3.73 -4.57 -4.49
CA PHE A 76 -2.39 -4.09 -4.83
C PHE A 76 -1.99 -4.53 -6.24
N PHE A 77 -2.12 -5.81 -6.57
CA PHE A 77 -1.76 -6.33 -7.90
C PHE A 77 -2.66 -5.78 -9.00
N LEU A 78 -3.97 -5.69 -8.77
CA LEU A 78 -4.89 -5.10 -9.74
C LEU A 78 -4.50 -3.65 -10.03
N ARG A 79 -4.36 -2.84 -8.97
CA ARG A 79 -3.96 -1.45 -9.11
C ARG A 79 -2.65 -1.34 -9.88
N PHE A 80 -1.59 -2.03 -9.42
CA PHE A 80 -0.27 -2.04 -10.07
C PHE A 80 -0.38 -2.37 -11.56
N THR A 81 -1.12 -3.43 -11.90
CA THR A 81 -1.27 -3.87 -13.30
C THR A 81 -1.97 -2.81 -14.15
N PHE A 82 -3.08 -2.24 -13.66
CA PHE A 82 -3.84 -1.22 -14.39
C PHE A 82 -3.05 0.08 -14.54
N THR A 83 -2.49 0.62 -13.46
CA THR A 83 -1.78 1.91 -13.49
C THR A 83 -0.48 1.83 -14.29
N THR A 84 0.27 0.74 -14.15
CA THR A 84 1.48 0.51 -14.95
C THR A 84 1.14 0.32 -16.42
N SER A 85 0.07 -0.43 -16.76
CA SER A 85 -0.36 -0.61 -18.17
C SER A 85 -0.75 0.72 -18.82
N ILE A 86 -1.50 1.57 -18.11
CA ILE A 86 -1.86 2.91 -18.56
C ILE A 86 -0.59 3.76 -18.75
N GLY A 87 0.34 3.71 -17.78
CA GLY A 87 1.60 4.43 -17.85
C GLY A 87 2.44 4.04 -19.07
N ILE A 88 2.62 2.73 -19.30
CA ILE A 88 3.35 2.20 -20.47
C ILE A 88 2.68 2.66 -21.78
N TRP A 89 1.36 2.60 -21.85
CA TRP A 89 0.61 3.04 -23.02
C TRP A 89 0.84 4.53 -23.31
N LEU A 90 0.78 5.39 -22.28
CA LEU A 90 1.03 6.82 -22.41
C LEU A 90 2.46 7.09 -22.90
N VAL A 91 3.46 6.44 -22.30
CA VAL A 91 4.87 6.59 -22.67
C VAL A 91 5.10 6.16 -24.12
N ARG A 92 4.52 5.03 -24.55
CA ARG A 92 4.65 4.56 -25.94
C ARG A 92 3.92 5.42 -26.97
N ARG A 93 2.82 6.06 -26.57
CA ARG A 93 1.99 6.88 -27.48
C ARG A 93 2.54 8.29 -27.67
N PHE A 94 3.17 8.85 -26.64
CA PHE A 94 3.58 10.25 -26.60
C PHE A 94 5.11 10.48 -26.53
N GLY A 95 5.89 9.42 -26.30
CA GLY A 95 7.35 9.43 -26.48
C GLY A 95 7.73 9.22 -27.93
#